data_AF-A0A6C0BGS6-F1
#
_entry.id   AF-A0A6C0BGS6-F1
#
_cell.length_a   1.000
_cell.length_b   1.000
_cell.length_c   1.000
_cell.angle_alpha   90.00
_cell.angle_beta   90.00
_cell.angle_gamma   90.00
#
_symmetry.space_group_name_H-M   'P 1'
#
loop_
_entity.id
_entity.type
_entity.pdbx_description
1 polymer ?
#
loop_
_entity_poly.entity_id
_entity_poly.type
_entity_poly.pdbx_seq_one_letter_code
_entity_poly.pdbx_strand_id
1 'polypeptide(L)'
;MPSLIHNGIRYSQTCHAIYCKKCKTVIESKHRHDYKRCPCGAVGVDGGIALGNRVIGELSDMESRAKYLAVVNNTKLWLSLDIIQHYFTTEPIPYI
;
A
#
# COMPACT_ATOMS: atom_id res chain seq x y z
N MET A 1 -0.56 -10.68 -7.21
CA MET A 1 0.21 -9.65 -6.51
C MET A 1 0.02 -8.34 -7.24
N PRO A 2 -0.62 -7.33 -6.62
CA PRO A 2 -0.72 -6.00 -7.19
C PRO A 2 0.68 -5.47 -7.52
N SER A 3 0.82 -4.87 -8.68
CA SER A 3 2.07 -4.27 -9.13
C SER A 3 1.79 -3.08 -10.02
N LEU A 4 2.68 -2.11 -10.02
CA LEU A 4 2.66 -0.98 -10.95
C LEU A 4 3.97 -0.92 -11.72
N ILE A 5 3.92 -0.31 -12.90
CA ILE A 5 5.09 -0.11 -13.76
C ILE A 5 5.26 1.40 -13.92
N HIS A 6 6.45 1.90 -13.63
CA HIS A 6 6.81 3.31 -13.86
C HIS A 6 8.22 3.35 -14.47
N ASN A 7 8.37 4.09 -15.58
CA ASN A 7 9.62 4.17 -16.36
C ASN A 7 10.26 2.80 -16.66
N GLY A 8 9.43 1.80 -17.00
CA GLY A 8 9.89 0.43 -17.29
C GLY A 8 10.27 -0.41 -16.06
N ILE A 9 10.24 0.15 -14.85
CA ILE A 9 10.54 -0.56 -13.60
C ILE A 9 9.24 -1.09 -13.00
N ARG A 10 9.22 -2.39 -12.66
CA ARG A 10 8.09 -3.03 -11.96
C ARG A 10 8.27 -2.91 -10.45
N TYR A 11 7.27 -2.35 -9.79
CA TYR A 11 7.15 -2.30 -8.34
C TYR A 11 6.04 -3.26 -7.90
N SER A 12 6.39 -4.27 -7.13
CA SER A 12 5.49 -5.34 -6.67
C SER A 12 5.09 -5.12 -5.23
N GLN A 13 3.80 -5.18 -4.91
CA GLN A 13 3.34 -5.06 -3.53
C GLN A 13 3.83 -6.25 -2.69
N THR A 14 4.50 -5.96 -1.59
CA THR A 14 5.08 -6.95 -0.67
C THR A 14 4.42 -6.95 0.70
N CYS A 15 3.68 -5.89 1.02
CA CYS A 15 2.94 -5.75 2.27
C CYS A 15 1.57 -5.10 2.01
N HIS A 16 0.54 -5.62 2.68
CA HIS A 16 -0.79 -5.05 2.67
C HIS A 16 -1.22 -4.67 4.09
N ALA A 17 -0.99 -3.42 4.43
CA ALA A 17 -1.24 -2.88 5.76
C ALA A 17 -1.90 -1.51 5.68
N ILE A 18 -2.67 -1.18 6.71
CA ILE A 18 -3.25 0.14 6.89
C ILE A 18 -3.00 0.64 8.31
N TYR A 19 -2.80 1.95 8.43
CA TYR A 19 -2.76 2.67 9.69
C TYR A 19 -4.12 3.33 9.94
N CYS A 20 -4.73 3.02 11.08
CA CYS A 20 -5.97 3.64 11.52
C CYS A 20 -5.68 5.00 12.14
N LYS A 21 -6.20 6.07 11.54
CA LYS A 21 -6.04 7.44 12.03
C LYS A 21 -6.81 7.71 13.32
N LYS A 22 -7.88 6.94 13.60
CA LYS A 22 -8.72 7.09 14.80
C LYS A 22 -8.01 6.59 16.07
N CYS A 23 -7.59 5.33 16.09
CA CYS A 23 -6.97 4.73 17.28
C CYS A 23 -5.46 4.48 17.14
N LYS A 24 -4.85 4.96 16.05
CA LYS A 24 -3.39 4.95 15.83
C LYS A 24 -2.78 3.54 15.76
N THR A 25 -3.59 2.54 15.41
CA THR A 25 -3.16 1.13 15.28
C THR A 25 -2.86 0.79 13.81
N VAL A 26 -1.79 0.04 13.57
CA VAL A 26 -1.52 -0.59 12.27
C VAL A 26 -2.09 -2.01 12.28
N ILE A 27 -2.78 -2.37 11.21
CA ILE A 27 -3.19 -3.76 10.94
C ILE A 27 -2.64 -4.20 9.58
N GLU A 28 -2.26 -5.47 9.48
CA GLU A 28 -1.68 -6.07 8.27
C GLU A 28 -2.40 -7.38 7.95
N SER A 29 -2.80 -7.53 6.69
CA SER A 29 -3.26 -8.81 6.14
C SER A 29 -2.07 -9.49 5.44
N LYS A 30 -1.75 -10.73 5.80
CA LYS A 30 -0.57 -11.45 5.28
C LYS A 30 -0.91 -12.46 4.20
N HIS A 31 -2.10 -13.04 4.26
CA HIS A 31 -2.50 -14.14 3.39
C HIS A 31 -3.81 -13.84 2.66
N ARG A 32 -4.10 -14.64 1.63
CA ARG A 32 -5.43 -14.63 1.00
C ARG A 32 -6.46 -15.05 2.05
N HIS A 33 -7.57 -14.33 2.14
CA HIS A 33 -8.61 -14.55 3.16
C HIS A 33 -8.13 -14.36 4.61
N ASP A 34 -7.22 -13.41 4.85
CA ASP A 34 -6.75 -13.01 6.17
C ASP A 34 -7.34 -11.66 6.59
N TYR A 35 -8.64 -11.66 6.92
CA TYR A 35 -9.32 -10.45 7.34
C TYR A 35 -8.83 -10.01 8.72
N LYS A 36 -8.27 -8.80 8.78
CA LYS A 36 -7.94 -8.10 10.02
C LYS A 36 -8.86 -6.90 10.20
N ARG A 37 -9.44 -6.78 11.38
CA ARG A 37 -10.19 -5.60 11.80
C ARG A 37 -9.39 -4.81 12.83
N CYS A 38 -9.42 -3.49 12.71
CA CYS A 38 -8.86 -2.60 13.71
C CYS A 38 -9.59 -2.77 15.06
N PRO A 39 -8.90 -2.67 16.22
CA PRO A 39 -9.55 -2.81 17.52
C PRO A 39 -10.68 -1.80 17.78
N CYS A 40 -10.58 -0.57 17.26
CA CYS A 40 -11.66 0.42 17.34
C CYS A 40 -12.83 0.16 16.37
N GLY A 41 -12.73 -0.87 15.51
CA GLY A 41 -13.78 -1.25 14.57
C GLY A 41 -13.91 -0.38 13.32
N ALA A 42 -13.24 0.77 13.25
CA ALA A 42 -13.40 1.76 12.18
C ALA A 42 -12.89 1.32 10.81
N VAL A 43 -11.81 0.54 10.77
CA VAL A 43 -11.15 0.13 9.52
C VAL A 43 -10.78 -1.35 9.54
N GLY A 44 -10.58 -1.94 8.37
CA GLY A 44 -10.18 -3.33 8.19
C GLY A 44 -9.38 -3.55 6.90
N VAL A 45 -8.66 -4.67 6.83
CA VAL A 45 -7.84 -5.06 5.68
C VAL A 45 -7.94 -6.57 5.45
N ASP A 46 -7.99 -7.03 4.19
CA ASP A 46 -8.11 -8.45 3.84
C ASP A 46 -7.36 -8.79 2.53
N GLY A 47 -7.01 -10.06 2.37
CA GLY A 47 -6.53 -10.67 1.14
C GLY A 47 -5.02 -10.64 0.93
N GLY A 48 -4.25 -10.13 1.89
CA GLY A 48 -2.80 -10.00 1.77
C GLY A 48 -2.37 -9.29 0.49
N ILE A 49 -1.34 -9.79 -0.16
CA ILE A 49 -0.90 -9.31 -1.49
C ILE A 49 -1.56 -10.07 -2.65
N ALA A 50 -2.67 -10.77 -2.42
CA ALA A 50 -3.41 -11.42 -3.50
C ALA A 50 -4.04 -10.37 -4.44
N LEU A 51 -4.33 -10.78 -5.68
CA LEU A 51 -5.18 -9.96 -6.55
C LEU A 51 -6.58 -9.88 -5.92
N GLY A 52 -7.14 -8.67 -5.84
CA GLY A 52 -8.43 -8.42 -5.19
C GLY A 52 -8.35 -8.30 -3.67
N ASN A 53 -7.19 -7.92 -3.13
CA ASN A 53 -7.08 -7.49 -1.74
C ASN A 53 -7.97 -6.26 -1.45
N ARG A 54 -8.37 -6.08 -0.19
CA ARG A 54 -9.45 -5.16 0.18
C ARG A 54 -9.08 -4.31 1.38
N VAL A 55 -9.53 -3.07 1.36
CA VAL A 55 -9.60 -2.18 2.52
C VAL A 55 -11.07 -1.92 2.84
N ILE A 56 -11.38 -1.86 4.14
CA ILE A 56 -12.73 -1.67 4.66
C ILE A 56 -12.73 -0.43 5.56
N GLY A 57 -13.73 0.44 5.43
CA GLY A 57 -13.89 1.66 6.23
C GLY A 57 -13.74 2.94 5.40
N GLU A 58 -13.87 4.08 6.07
CA GLU A 58 -13.76 5.40 5.42
C GLU A 58 -12.30 5.76 5.11
N LEU A 59 -12.05 6.29 3.91
CA LEU A 59 -10.69 6.69 3.49
C LEU A 59 -10.09 7.79 4.39
N SER A 60 -10.92 8.66 4.95
CA SER A 60 -10.50 9.69 5.91
C SER A 60 -9.93 9.10 7.20
N ASP A 61 -10.34 7.88 7.58
CA ASP A 61 -9.96 7.22 8.82
C ASP A 61 -8.71 6.34 8.66
N MET A 62 -8.17 6.20 7.46
CA MET A 62 -7.02 5.33 7.20
C MET A 62 -5.90 6.01 6.41
N GLU A 63 -4.71 5.45 6.53
CA GLU A 63 -3.55 5.72 5.70
C GLU A 63 -2.99 4.38 5.23
N SER A 64 -2.70 4.22 3.95
CA SER A 64 -2.07 2.99 3.45
C SER A 64 -0.65 2.88 3.98
N ARG A 65 -0.30 1.70 4.49
CA ARG A 65 1.07 1.32 4.88
C ARG A 65 1.61 0.19 4.00
N ALA A 66 1.04 0.05 2.80
CA ALA A 66 1.53 -0.90 1.81
C ALA A 66 2.97 -0.57 1.40
N LYS A 67 3.76 -1.61 1.21
CA LYS A 67 5.14 -1.53 0.73
C LYS A 67 5.25 -2.22 -0.61
N TYR A 68 6.12 -1.69 -1.45
CA TYR A 68 6.42 -2.17 -2.78
C TYR A 68 7.92 -2.39 -2.94
N LEU A 69 8.27 -3.43 -3.68
CA LEU A 69 9.64 -3.79 -4.01
C LEU A 69 9.85 -3.68 -5.52
N ALA A 70 10.91 -2.98 -5.91
CA ALA A 70 11.52 -3.11 -7.22
C ALA A 70 12.93 -3.68 -7.09
N VAL A 71 13.36 -4.44 -8.09
CA VAL A 71 14.74 -4.94 -8.20
C VAL A 71 15.34 -4.38 -9.48
N VAL A 72 16.40 -3.57 -9.35
CA VAL A 72 17.08 -2.91 -10.48
C VAL A 72 18.57 -3.18 -10.34
N ASN A 73 19.20 -3.78 -11.35
CA ASN A 73 20.62 -4.12 -11.33
C ASN A 73 21.05 -4.82 -10.02
N ASN A 74 20.26 -5.81 -9.59
CA ASN A 74 20.45 -6.56 -8.34
C ASN A 74 20.29 -5.75 -7.03
N THR A 75 19.91 -4.48 -7.11
CA THR A 75 19.60 -3.63 -5.95
C THR A 75 18.10 -3.67 -5.66
N LYS A 76 17.73 -3.80 -4.37
CA LYS A 76 16.34 -3.81 -3.90
C LYS A 76 15.92 -2.41 -3.46
N LEU A 77 14.87 -1.88 -4.07
CA LEU A 77 14.27 -0.59 -3.73
C LEU A 77 12.92 -0.85 -3.06
N TRP A 78 12.77 -0.41 -1.81
CA TRP A 78 11.52 -0.51 -1.05
C TRP A 78 10.87 0.86 -1.00
N LEU A 79 9.66 0.96 -1.54
CA LEU A 79 8.88 2.19 -1.55
C LEU A 79 7.55 1.98 -0.83
N SER A 80 7.11 2.99 -0.11
CA SER A 80 5.75 3.07 0.41
C SER A 80 4.80 3.62 -0.66
N LEU A 81 3.50 3.35 -0.52
CA LEU A 81 2.50 3.77 -1.52
C LEU A 81 2.42 5.29 -1.68
N ASP A 82 2.61 6.06 -0.61
CA ASP A 82 2.61 7.52 -0.64
C ASP A 82 3.72 8.08 -1.55
N ILE A 83 4.93 7.52 -1.50
CA ILE A 83 6.03 7.89 -2.39
C ILE A 83 5.68 7.57 -3.84
N ILE A 84 5.13 6.37 -4.08
CA ILE A 84 4.68 5.96 -5.41
C ILE A 84 3.63 6.94 -5.94
N GLN A 85 2.62 7.29 -5.16
CA GLN A 85 1.57 8.21 -5.59
C GLN A 85 2.13 9.61 -5.84
N HIS A 86 2.96 10.14 -4.94
CA HIS A 86 3.51 11.48 -5.09
C HIS A 86 4.37 11.63 -6.34
N TYR A 87 5.30 10.71 -6.59
CA TYR A 87 6.28 10.86 -7.69
C TYR A 87 5.85 10.23 -9.01
N PHE A 88 4.97 9.22 -9.00
CA PHE A 88 4.63 8.46 -10.22
C PHE A 88 3.25 8.80 -10.78
N THR A 89 2.43 9.57 -10.05
CA THR A 89 1.06 9.93 -10.49
C THR A 89 0.79 11.44 -10.50
N THR A 90 1.72 12.27 -10.04
CA THR A 90 1.65 13.72 -10.32
C THR A 90 2.22 13.95 -11.71
N GLU A 91 1.44 14.62 -12.57
CA GLU A 91 1.98 15.26 -13.78
C GLU A 91 3.23 16.08 -13.38
N PRO A 92 4.29 16.11 -14.21
CA PRO A 92 5.52 16.79 -13.85
C PRO A 92 5.21 18.22 -13.38
N ILE A 93 5.66 18.56 -12.17
CA ILE A 93 5.60 19.92 -11.64
C ILE A 93 6.24 20.81 -12.72
N PRO A 94 5.51 21.76 -13.33
CA PRO A 94 6.10 22.62 -14.34
C PRO A 94 7.24 23.38 -13.68
N TYR A 95 8.45 23.18 -14.19
CA TYR A 95 9.61 23.98 -13.83
C TYR A 95 9.25 25.45 -14.06
N ILE A 96 9.19 26.25 -12.99
CA ILE A 96 9.15 27.71 -13.06
C ILE A 96 10.57 28.22 -13.24
#